data_AF-L1IZ44-F1
#
_entry.id   AF-L1IZ44-F1
#
_cell.length_a   1.000
_cell.length_b   1.000
_cell.length_c   1.000
_cell.angle_alpha   90.00
_cell.angle_beta   90.00
_cell.angle_gamma   90.00
#
_symmetry.space_group_name_H-M   'P 1'
#
loop_
_entity.id
_entity.type
_entity.pdbx_description
1 polymer ?
#
loop_
_entity_poly.entity_id
_entity_poly.type
_entity_poly.pdbx_seq_one_letter_code
_entity_poly.pdbx_strand_id
1 'polypeptide(L)'
;MALFGGWLRSGLRVCAPTSQAQRLFRPFSSSSGEGDANHRDPAASTKPDSAVPEVAAKRSQPQKKKVLSGVELAVGGYKVNRSVWGSISEAKVSDLARRIEKLGILASDIQEQFVRGSGRGGQKMNKTASKVRITHIPTGIQVACQTEREQSINRFLAMRELVSRLESDDQKSEGEKERERIRKLKARAKRRCSSSLYFEPPLQPLTSFLTDTRS
;
A
#
# COMPACT_ATOMS: atom_id res chain seq x y z
N MET A 1 24.85 40.19 48.89
CA MET A 1 25.41 38.99 49.56
C MET A 1 24.58 37.79 49.11
N ALA A 2 25.05 36.58 48.81
CA ALA A 2 26.38 36.01 48.53
C ALA A 2 26.12 34.59 47.94
N LEU A 3 26.91 33.97 47.05
CA LEU A 3 28.14 34.34 46.32
C LEU A 3 28.16 33.55 44.97
N PHE A 4 29.19 33.75 44.12
CA PHE A 4 29.41 32.94 42.92
C PHE A 4 30.04 31.56 43.23
N GLY A 5 29.74 30.55 42.41
CA GLY A 5 30.51 29.30 42.32
C GLY A 5 29.84 28.26 41.41
N GLY A 6 30.52 27.58 40.49
CA GLY A 6 31.89 27.75 40.01
C GLY A 6 32.11 26.90 38.76
N TRP A 7 32.65 27.50 37.69
CA TRP A 7 32.89 26.82 36.41
C TRP A 7 34.35 26.35 36.38
N LEU A 8 34.61 25.03 36.34
CA LEU A 8 35.99 24.53 36.22
C LEU A 8 36.16 23.46 35.13
N ARG A 9 36.76 23.92 34.03
CA ARG A 9 37.47 23.14 33.00
C ARG A 9 38.33 22.04 33.60
N SER A 10 38.31 20.85 33.00
CA SER A 10 39.52 20.13 32.56
C SER A 10 39.13 18.79 31.88
N GLY A 11 39.91 18.33 30.89
CA GLY A 11 39.70 17.00 30.30
C GLY A 11 39.72 16.85 28.78
N LEU A 12 40.47 17.67 28.03
CA LEU A 12 40.81 17.31 26.64
C LEU A 12 41.63 16.01 26.64
N ARG A 13 41.05 14.87 26.23
CA ARG A 13 41.83 13.69 25.83
C ARG A 13 42.16 13.79 24.34
N VAL A 14 43.36 14.32 24.07
CA VAL A 14 44.03 14.16 22.78
C VAL A 14 44.53 12.72 22.70
N CYS A 15 43.89 11.88 21.89
CA CYS A 15 44.49 10.62 21.45
C CYS A 15 45.27 10.87 20.16
N ALA A 16 46.57 10.61 20.19
CA ALA A 16 47.48 10.79 19.06
C ALA A 16 47.21 9.78 17.93
N PRO A 17 47.54 10.12 16.67
CA PRO A 17 47.46 9.18 15.55
C PRO A 17 48.57 8.14 15.62
N THR A 18 48.22 6.85 15.71
CA THR A 18 49.20 5.77 15.70
C THR A 18 49.79 5.57 14.30
N SER A 19 51.11 5.70 14.25
CA SER A 19 52.01 5.49 13.11
C SER A 19 51.71 4.29 12.21
N GLN A 20 51.85 4.51 10.91
CA GLN A 20 52.36 3.60 9.87
C GLN A 20 52.07 2.08 10.01
N ALA A 21 51.06 1.62 9.27
CA ALA A 21 51.07 0.27 8.68
C ALA A 21 51.44 0.39 7.20
N GLN A 22 52.56 -0.23 6.80
CA GLN A 22 53.18 -0.02 5.50
C GLN A 22 52.40 -0.72 4.38
N ARG A 23 52.10 0.00 3.30
CA ARG A 23 51.64 -0.60 2.04
C ARG A 23 52.80 -1.37 1.40
N LEU A 24 52.86 -2.68 1.61
CA LEU A 24 53.71 -3.53 0.78
C LEU A 24 53.11 -3.64 -0.63
N PHE A 25 53.66 -2.84 -1.53
CA PHE A 25 53.60 -3.07 -2.97
C PHE A 25 53.95 -4.54 -3.27
N ARG A 26 53.09 -5.26 -3.99
CA ARG A 26 53.51 -6.46 -4.73
C ARG A 26 53.82 -6.06 -6.17
N PRO A 27 55.05 -6.26 -6.67
CA PRO A 27 55.41 -5.90 -8.02
C PRO A 27 54.81 -6.83 -9.07
N PHE A 28 54.72 -6.28 -10.26
CA PHE A 28 54.34 -6.86 -11.54
C PHE A 28 55.24 -8.06 -11.92
N SER A 29 54.65 -9.15 -12.39
CA SER A 29 55.36 -10.17 -13.18
C SER A 29 54.52 -10.60 -14.38
N SER A 30 54.91 -10.13 -15.55
CA SER A 30 54.47 -10.59 -16.85
C SER A 30 54.91 -12.04 -17.11
N SER A 31 54.01 -12.86 -17.64
CA SER A 31 54.38 -14.09 -18.37
C SER A 31 53.53 -14.19 -19.63
N SER A 32 54.20 -14.06 -20.77
CA SER A 32 53.67 -14.28 -22.12
C SER A 32 53.27 -15.75 -22.35
N GLY A 33 52.30 -15.95 -23.23
CA GLY A 33 51.91 -17.25 -23.77
C GLY A 33 51.44 -17.08 -25.21
N GLU A 34 52.34 -17.36 -26.15
CA GLU A 34 52.06 -17.45 -27.59
C GLU A 34 51.53 -18.85 -27.95
N GLY A 35 50.94 -18.98 -29.14
CA GLY A 35 50.46 -20.24 -29.72
C GLY A 35 48.93 -20.40 -29.69
N ASP A 36 48.24 -20.78 -30.77
CA ASP A 36 48.70 -21.06 -32.13
C ASP A 36 47.62 -20.74 -33.16
N ALA A 37 48.03 -20.58 -34.42
CA ALA A 37 47.15 -20.34 -35.55
C ALA A 37 46.60 -21.64 -36.18
N ASN A 38 45.77 -21.47 -37.21
CA ASN A 38 45.08 -22.50 -38.02
C ASN A 38 43.79 -23.03 -37.36
N HIS A 39 42.64 -23.12 -38.05
CA HIS A 39 42.47 -23.42 -39.47
C HIS A 39 41.32 -22.59 -40.11
N ARG A 40 41.41 -22.30 -41.41
CA ARG A 40 40.26 -21.92 -42.26
C ARG A 40 39.46 -23.21 -42.60
N ASP A 41 38.27 -23.25 -43.18
CA ASP A 41 37.77 -22.60 -44.39
C ASP A 41 36.21 -22.64 -44.48
N PRO A 42 35.59 -21.94 -45.46
CA PRO A 42 34.14 -21.68 -45.49
C PRO A 42 33.34 -22.45 -46.58
N ALA A 43 32.07 -22.74 -46.30
CA ALA A 43 30.99 -22.94 -47.29
C ALA A 43 29.63 -22.76 -46.54
N ALA A 44 28.68 -21.91 -46.91
CA ALA A 44 28.00 -21.67 -48.20
C ALA A 44 26.93 -22.72 -48.56
N SER A 45 25.69 -22.52 -48.08
CA SER A 45 24.48 -23.13 -48.67
C SER A 45 23.22 -22.25 -48.47
N THR A 46 23.10 -21.23 -49.32
CA THR A 46 21.80 -20.70 -49.78
C THR A 46 21.13 -21.75 -50.71
N LYS A 47 19.83 -21.80 -51.04
CA LYS A 47 18.75 -20.80 -51.12
C LYS A 47 17.37 -21.42 -50.69
N PRO A 48 16.18 -21.23 -51.35
CA PRO A 48 14.91 -21.08 -50.64
C PRO A 48 13.97 -22.29 -50.89
N ASP A 49 12.69 -22.20 -50.50
CA ASP A 49 11.61 -22.13 -51.49
C ASP A 49 10.22 -21.96 -50.85
N SER A 50 9.31 -21.41 -51.63
CA SER A 50 7.94 -21.06 -51.26
C SER A 50 6.99 -22.26 -51.30
N ALA A 51 6.20 -22.47 -50.24
CA ALA A 51 4.97 -23.25 -50.32
C ALA A 51 3.90 -22.79 -49.31
N VAL A 52 2.80 -22.27 -49.85
CA VAL A 52 1.50 -22.00 -49.21
C VAL A 52 0.45 -22.36 -50.28
N PRO A 53 -0.76 -22.88 -49.97
CA PRO A 53 -1.31 -23.39 -48.71
C PRO A 53 -1.77 -24.87 -48.79
N GLU A 54 -2.18 -25.47 -47.66
CA GLU A 54 -3.19 -26.53 -47.68
C GLU A 54 -4.31 -26.27 -46.66
N VAL A 55 -5.55 -26.21 -47.14
CA VAL A 55 -6.75 -25.88 -46.34
C VAL A 55 -7.30 -27.15 -45.69
N ALA A 56 -6.66 -27.60 -44.61
CA ALA A 56 -7.13 -28.71 -43.82
C ALA A 56 -8.22 -28.28 -42.82
N ALA A 57 -9.49 -28.42 -43.19
CA ALA A 57 -10.65 -28.15 -42.35
C ALA A 57 -10.74 -29.10 -41.13
N LYS A 58 -9.99 -28.79 -40.06
CA LYS A 58 -10.05 -29.53 -38.80
C LYS A 58 -11.32 -29.14 -38.04
N ARG A 59 -12.33 -30.01 -38.17
CA ARG A 59 -13.57 -30.07 -37.37
C ARG A 59 -13.37 -29.50 -35.97
N SER A 60 -14.22 -28.54 -35.60
CA SER A 60 -14.31 -27.99 -34.24
C SER A 60 -14.76 -29.08 -33.27
N GLN A 61 -13.82 -29.87 -32.76
CA GLN A 61 -14.07 -30.65 -31.55
C GLN A 61 -14.37 -29.65 -30.42
N PRO A 62 -15.42 -29.87 -29.61
CA PRO A 62 -15.67 -29.03 -28.46
C PRO A 62 -14.46 -29.18 -27.52
N GLN A 63 -13.60 -28.17 -27.47
CA GLN A 63 -12.43 -28.22 -26.61
C GLN A 63 -12.92 -28.31 -25.17
N LYS A 64 -12.77 -29.51 -24.60
CA LYS A 64 -13.01 -29.74 -23.17
C LYS A 64 -12.17 -28.71 -22.43
N LYS A 65 -12.86 -27.75 -21.81
CA LYS A 65 -12.25 -26.66 -21.05
C LYS A 65 -11.28 -27.31 -20.07
N LYS A 66 -9.97 -27.22 -20.31
CA LYS A 66 -8.98 -27.71 -19.36
C LYS A 66 -9.22 -26.89 -18.10
N VAL A 67 -9.70 -27.55 -17.05
CA VAL A 67 -9.75 -26.95 -15.71
C VAL A 67 -8.30 -26.84 -15.27
N LEU A 68 -7.66 -25.75 -15.69
CA LEU A 68 -6.32 -25.40 -15.27
C LEU A 68 -6.39 -25.19 -13.76
N SER A 69 -5.75 -26.08 -13.02
CA SER A 69 -5.53 -25.98 -11.58
C SER A 69 -4.50 -24.89 -11.23
N GLY A 70 -4.49 -23.81 -12.01
CA GLY A 70 -3.76 -22.58 -11.81
C GLY A 70 -4.80 -21.47 -11.75
N VAL A 71 -5.16 -21.08 -10.53
CA VAL A 71 -6.19 -20.10 -10.27
C VAL A 71 -5.66 -18.71 -10.63
N GLU A 72 -5.74 -18.36 -11.92
CA GLU A 72 -5.71 -16.97 -12.39
C GLU A 72 -7.02 -16.28 -11.97
N LEU A 73 -7.16 -16.05 -10.67
CA LEU A 73 -8.11 -15.09 -10.12
C LEU A 73 -7.64 -13.70 -10.55
N ALA A 74 -8.03 -13.28 -11.75
CA ALA A 74 -7.76 -11.98 -12.35
C ALA A 74 -8.57 -10.87 -11.65
N VAL A 75 -8.33 -10.68 -10.36
CA VAL A 75 -9.03 -9.71 -9.52
C VAL A 75 -8.41 -8.32 -9.70
N GLY A 76 -9.17 -7.38 -10.27
CA GLY A 76 -8.79 -5.96 -10.36
C GLY A 76 -7.48 -5.67 -11.09
N GLY A 77 -6.98 -6.60 -11.91
CA GLY A 77 -5.65 -6.53 -12.54
C GLY A 77 -4.46 -6.65 -11.58
N TYR A 78 -4.69 -6.81 -10.27
CA TYR A 78 -3.60 -6.98 -9.30
C TYR A 78 -3.10 -8.42 -9.35
N LYS A 79 -1.82 -8.59 -9.69
CA LYS A 79 -1.22 -9.92 -9.96
C LYS A 79 -1.06 -10.72 -8.67
N VAL A 80 -2.13 -11.40 -8.26
CA VAL A 80 -2.17 -12.42 -7.19
C VAL A 80 -1.52 -13.73 -7.68
N ASN A 81 -0.30 -13.63 -8.23
CA ASN A 81 0.45 -14.76 -8.73
C ASN A 81 0.91 -15.62 -7.55
N ARG A 82 0.54 -16.91 -7.52
CA ARG A 82 0.99 -17.84 -6.46
C ARG A 82 2.51 -17.92 -6.33
N SER A 83 3.26 -17.75 -7.42
CA SER A 83 4.73 -17.67 -7.42
C SER A 83 5.30 -16.49 -6.60
N VAL A 84 4.54 -15.40 -6.45
CA VAL A 84 4.94 -14.20 -5.69
C VAL A 84 4.68 -14.37 -4.19
N TRP A 85 3.67 -15.15 -3.82
CA TRP A 85 3.17 -15.32 -2.45
C TRP A 85 3.36 -16.75 -1.91
N GLY A 86 4.32 -17.52 -2.44
CA GLY A 86 4.45 -18.97 -2.21
C GLY A 86 4.49 -19.44 -0.75
N SER A 87 4.96 -18.62 0.20
CA SER A 87 4.98 -18.93 1.64
C SER A 87 3.62 -18.76 2.35
N ILE A 88 2.58 -18.26 1.67
CA ILE A 88 1.32 -17.80 2.30
C ILE A 88 0.14 -18.72 1.93
N SER A 89 -0.65 -19.08 2.95
CA SER A 89 -1.85 -19.91 2.79
C SER A 89 -2.87 -19.32 1.80
N GLU A 90 -3.33 -20.18 0.88
CA GLU A 90 -4.32 -19.87 -0.16
C GLU A 90 -5.58 -19.17 0.34
N ALA A 91 -6.13 -19.58 1.50
CA ALA A 91 -7.34 -18.97 2.05
C ALA A 91 -7.14 -17.46 2.36
N LYS A 92 -5.96 -17.09 2.87
CA LYS A 92 -5.59 -15.70 3.18
C LYS A 92 -5.40 -14.86 1.92
N VAL A 93 -4.88 -15.50 0.86
CA VAL A 93 -4.67 -14.91 -0.47
C VAL A 93 -6.02 -14.61 -1.14
N SER A 94 -6.95 -15.56 -1.11
CA SER A 94 -8.30 -15.41 -1.66
C SER A 94 -9.12 -14.35 -0.92
N ASP A 95 -9.10 -14.34 0.42
CA ASP A 95 -9.79 -13.32 1.21
C ASP A 95 -9.29 -11.90 0.90
N LEU A 96 -7.97 -11.72 0.78
CA LEU A 96 -7.38 -10.43 0.43
C LEU A 96 -7.83 -9.97 -0.97
N ALA A 97 -7.84 -10.88 -1.95
CA ALA A 97 -8.28 -10.56 -3.30
C ALA A 97 -9.76 -10.11 -3.32
N ARG A 98 -10.65 -10.85 -2.65
CA ARG A 98 -12.07 -10.49 -2.49
C ARG A 98 -12.27 -9.09 -1.89
N ARG A 99 -11.43 -8.68 -0.93
CA ARG A 99 -11.50 -7.35 -0.30
C ARG A 99 -10.99 -6.24 -1.23
N ILE A 100 -9.93 -6.51 -2.00
CA ILE A 100 -9.42 -5.62 -3.06
C ILE A 100 -10.50 -5.36 -4.11
N GLU A 101 -11.20 -6.41 -4.55
CA GLU A 101 -12.32 -6.33 -5.51
C GLU A 101 -13.48 -5.48 -4.98
N LYS A 102 -13.88 -5.71 -3.73
CA LYS A 102 -14.96 -4.96 -3.05
C LYS A 102 -14.67 -3.46 -2.98
N LEU A 103 -13.41 -3.08 -2.85
CA LEU A 103 -12.96 -1.68 -2.81
C LEU A 103 -12.65 -1.10 -4.20
N GLY A 104 -12.71 -1.90 -5.27
CA GLY A 104 -12.41 -1.46 -6.64
C GLY A 104 -10.96 -1.03 -6.87
N ILE A 105 -10.01 -1.48 -6.05
CA ILE A 105 -8.61 -1.06 -6.13
C ILE A 105 -7.95 -1.68 -7.37
N LEU A 106 -7.39 -0.84 -8.24
CA LEU A 106 -6.65 -1.27 -9.42
C LEU A 106 -5.15 -1.41 -9.14
N ALA A 107 -4.50 -2.32 -9.86
CA ALA A 107 -3.04 -2.51 -9.76
C ALA A 107 -2.21 -1.30 -10.21
N SER A 108 -2.75 -0.46 -11.09
CA SER A 108 -2.14 0.80 -11.54
C SER A 108 -1.95 1.79 -10.41
N ASP A 109 -2.81 1.72 -9.39
CA ASP A 109 -2.99 2.74 -8.37
C ASP A 109 -2.10 2.46 -7.14
N ILE A 110 -1.32 1.38 -7.20
CA ILE A 110 -0.51 0.85 -6.11
C ILE A 110 0.98 0.99 -6.48
N GLN A 111 1.69 1.84 -5.75
CA GLN A 111 3.14 1.95 -5.86
C GLN A 111 3.82 1.14 -4.75
N GLU A 112 4.59 0.13 -5.14
CA GLU A 112 5.41 -0.68 -4.23
C GLU A 112 6.86 -0.19 -4.22
N GLN A 113 7.43 -0.01 -3.03
CA GLN A 113 8.82 0.39 -2.81
C GLN A 113 9.49 -0.56 -1.83
N PHE A 114 10.69 -1.05 -2.17
CA PHE A 114 11.49 -1.90 -1.30
C PHE A 114 12.58 -1.08 -0.61
N VAL A 115 12.63 -1.15 0.72
CA VAL A 115 13.50 -0.34 1.56
C VAL A 115 14.47 -1.24 2.31
N ARG A 116 15.75 -0.87 2.31
CA ARG A 116 16.79 -1.51 3.13
C ARG A 116 16.89 -0.83 4.49
N GLY A 117 17.23 -1.59 5.54
CA GLY A 117 17.54 -1.03 6.85
C GLY A 117 18.77 -0.12 6.78
N SER A 118 18.77 0.93 7.59
CA SER A 118 19.92 1.82 7.77
C SER A 118 20.16 2.05 9.26
N GLY A 119 21.36 1.70 9.75
CA GLY A 119 21.76 1.94 11.13
C GLY A 119 22.70 0.86 11.66
N ARG A 120 22.96 0.90 12.97
CA ARG A 120 23.84 -0.03 13.71
C ARG A 120 23.20 -1.41 13.96
N GLY A 121 22.29 -1.83 13.07
CA GLY A 121 21.56 -3.10 13.15
C GLY A 121 22.37 -4.29 12.63
N GLY A 122 21.80 -5.49 12.77
CA GLY A 122 22.42 -6.74 12.32
C GLY A 122 22.64 -6.79 10.80
N GLN A 123 23.69 -7.48 10.36
CA GLN A 123 24.12 -7.51 8.96
C GLN A 123 23.00 -7.82 7.95
N LYS A 124 22.08 -8.73 8.30
CA LYS A 124 20.96 -9.14 7.44
C LYS A 124 19.98 -7.99 7.15
N MET A 125 19.67 -7.14 8.13
CA MET A 125 18.70 -6.03 7.94
C MET A 125 19.26 -4.91 7.08
N ASN A 126 20.58 -4.70 7.10
CA ASN A 126 21.24 -3.67 6.30
C ASN A 126 21.52 -4.14 4.86
N LYS A 127 21.75 -5.44 4.66
CA LYS A 127 22.04 -6.04 3.34
C LYS A 127 20.77 -6.34 2.53
N THR A 128 19.68 -6.77 3.17
CA THR A 128 18.46 -7.22 2.48
C THR A 128 17.34 -6.16 2.55
N ALA A 129 16.76 -5.83 1.39
CA ALA A 129 15.62 -4.91 1.30
C ALA A 129 14.28 -5.60 1.64
N SER A 130 14.14 -6.12 2.87
CA SER A 130 12.95 -6.86 3.30
C SER A 130 11.75 -5.98 3.65
N LYS A 131 11.95 -4.68 3.96
CA LYS A 131 10.87 -3.75 4.28
C LYS A 131 10.14 -3.35 3.00
N VAL A 132 8.82 -3.49 3.01
CA VAL A 132 7.94 -3.10 1.89
C VAL A 132 7.15 -1.86 2.30
N ARG A 133 7.17 -0.82 1.46
CA ARG A 133 6.27 0.33 1.54
C ARG A 133 5.31 0.26 0.35
N ILE A 134 4.02 0.40 0.62
CA ILE A 134 2.97 0.43 -0.39
C ILE A 134 2.23 1.77 -0.24
N THR A 135 2.06 2.46 -1.37
CA THR A 135 1.33 3.73 -1.46
C THR A 135 0.15 3.55 -2.40
N HIS A 136 -1.06 3.88 -1.96
CA HIS A 136 -2.23 4.01 -2.82
C HIS A 136 -2.27 5.44 -3.36
N ILE A 137 -2.10 5.61 -4.68
CA ILE A 137 -2.00 6.92 -5.32
C ILE A 137 -3.26 7.78 -5.10
N PRO A 138 -4.51 7.32 -5.39
CA PRO A 138 -5.67 8.20 -5.37
C PRO A 138 -6.11 8.61 -3.96
N THR A 139 -5.90 7.78 -2.94
CA THR A 139 -6.21 8.14 -1.53
C THR A 139 -5.01 8.74 -0.80
N GLY A 140 -3.80 8.66 -1.36
CA GLY A 140 -2.55 9.09 -0.71
C GLY A 140 -2.13 8.26 0.52
N ILE A 141 -2.85 7.18 0.85
CA ILE A 141 -2.57 6.34 2.03
C ILE A 141 -1.29 5.54 1.81
N GLN A 142 -0.41 5.58 2.82
CA GLN A 142 0.88 4.90 2.79
C GLN A 142 1.01 3.93 3.97
N VAL A 143 1.42 2.71 3.65
CA VAL A 143 1.64 1.62 4.61
C VAL A 143 3.07 1.12 4.45
N ALA A 144 3.74 0.82 5.55
CA ALA A 144 5.07 0.20 5.52
C ALA A 144 5.12 -0.97 6.50
N CYS A 145 5.45 -2.16 5.99
CA CYS A 145 5.55 -3.38 6.77
C CYS A 145 7.00 -3.89 6.80
N GLN A 146 7.46 -4.28 8.00
CA GLN A 146 8.74 -4.92 8.26
C GLN A 146 8.58 -5.89 9.45
N THR A 147 7.61 -6.79 9.35
CA THR A 147 7.35 -7.80 10.39
C THR A 147 8.26 -9.00 10.20
N GLU A 148 8.37 -9.49 8.96
CA GLU A 148 9.06 -10.72 8.61
C GLU A 148 10.41 -10.50 7.94
N ARG A 149 11.20 -11.56 7.92
CA ARG A 149 12.48 -11.60 7.18
C ARG A 149 12.30 -11.70 5.65
N GLU A 150 11.11 -12.10 5.20
CA GLU A 150 10.77 -12.40 3.80
C GLU A 150 9.93 -11.29 3.17
N GLN A 151 10.40 -10.75 2.05
CA GLN A 151 9.80 -9.63 1.31
C GLN A 151 8.39 -9.95 0.80
N SER A 152 8.14 -11.19 0.37
CA SER A 152 6.83 -11.69 -0.09
C SER A 152 5.77 -11.62 1.01
N ILE A 153 6.12 -12.04 2.23
CA ILE A 153 5.22 -11.99 3.39
C ILE A 153 4.96 -10.54 3.80
N ASN A 154 6.00 -9.69 3.86
CA ASN A 154 5.82 -8.27 4.14
C ASN A 154 4.97 -7.55 3.10
N ARG A 155 5.05 -7.92 1.81
CA ARG A 155 4.18 -7.39 0.75
C ARG A 155 2.71 -7.77 0.99
N PHE A 156 2.44 -9.04 1.30
CA PHE A 156 1.09 -9.50 1.64
C PHE A 156 0.53 -8.78 2.88
N LEU A 157 1.33 -8.65 3.94
CA LEU A 157 0.94 -7.96 5.18
C LEU A 157 0.66 -6.47 4.94
N ALA A 158 1.53 -5.76 4.21
CA ALA A 158 1.33 -4.36 3.85
C ALA A 158 0.06 -4.15 3.01
N MET A 159 -0.23 -5.05 2.06
CA MET A 159 -1.44 -4.98 1.25
C MET A 159 -2.71 -5.22 2.09
N ARG A 160 -2.68 -6.22 2.99
CA ARG A 160 -3.79 -6.50 3.92
C ARG A 160 -4.07 -5.31 4.86
N GLU A 161 -3.02 -4.64 5.32
CA GLU A 161 -3.16 -3.46 6.17
C GLU A 161 -3.66 -2.24 5.38
N LEU A 162 -3.20 -2.03 4.14
CA LEU A 162 -3.71 -0.97 3.25
C LEU A 162 -5.22 -1.11 3.02
N VAL A 163 -5.67 -2.31 2.65
CA VAL A 163 -7.10 -2.65 2.49
C VAL A 163 -7.88 -2.39 3.78
N SER A 164 -7.33 -2.76 4.94
CA SER A 164 -7.98 -2.54 6.23
C SER A 164 -8.12 -1.06 6.60
N ARG A 165 -7.18 -0.20 6.16
CA ARG A 165 -7.27 1.25 6.34
C ARG A 165 -8.33 1.87 5.43
N LEU A 166 -8.35 1.48 4.16
CA LEU A 166 -9.36 1.92 3.19
C LEU A 166 -10.78 1.56 3.64
N GLU A 167 -11.03 0.31 4.05
CA GLU A 167 -12.33 -0.11 4.63
C GLU A 167 -12.74 0.73 5.85
N SER A 168 -11.76 1.16 6.66
CA SER A 168 -12.01 1.97 7.85
C SER A 168 -12.35 3.42 7.48
N ASP A 169 -11.77 3.95 6.42
CA ASP A 169 -12.01 5.32 5.95
C ASP A 169 -13.35 5.43 5.19
N ASP A 170 -13.71 4.41 4.40
CA ASP A 170 -15.04 4.30 3.78
C ASP A 170 -16.14 4.28 4.85
N GLN A 171 -16.00 3.46 5.90
CA GLN A 171 -16.95 3.36 7.01
C GLN A 171 -17.10 4.68 7.79
N LYS A 172 -16.00 5.42 8.00
CA LYS A 172 -16.06 6.78 8.59
C LYS A 172 -16.87 7.71 7.71
N SER A 173 -16.62 7.69 6.39
CA SER A 173 -17.30 8.59 5.45
C SER A 173 -18.82 8.39 5.44
N GLU A 174 -19.29 7.13 5.47
CA GLU A 174 -20.73 6.83 5.57
C GLU A 174 -21.30 7.18 6.94
N GLY A 175 -20.56 6.90 8.02
CA GLY A 175 -20.94 7.28 9.38
C GLY A 175 -21.08 8.80 9.57
N GLU A 176 -20.22 9.59 8.94
CA GLU A 176 -20.29 11.06 8.97
C GLU A 176 -21.48 11.59 8.16
N LYS A 177 -21.72 11.07 6.95
CA LYS A 177 -22.90 11.39 6.14
C LYS A 177 -24.20 11.12 6.93
N GLU A 178 -24.28 9.97 7.61
CA GLU A 178 -25.46 9.62 8.40
C GLU A 178 -25.63 10.50 9.65
N ARG A 179 -24.54 10.78 10.39
CA ARG A 179 -24.56 11.75 11.50
C ARG A 179 -25.03 13.13 11.05
N GLU A 180 -24.63 13.58 9.85
CA GLU A 180 -25.06 14.85 9.29
C GLU A 180 -26.55 14.84 8.90
N ARG A 181 -27.06 13.75 8.29
CA ARG A 181 -28.49 13.55 8.01
C ARG A 181 -29.32 13.62 9.30
N ILE A 182 -28.92 12.88 10.34
CA ILE A 182 -29.58 12.88 11.66
C ILE A 182 -29.55 14.29 12.29
N ARG A 183 -28.42 15.01 12.18
CA ARG A 183 -28.30 16.41 12.66
C ARG A 183 -29.25 17.35 11.93
N LYS A 184 -29.36 17.25 10.60
CA LYS A 184 -30.30 18.02 9.76
C LYS A 184 -31.76 17.72 10.12
N LEU A 185 -32.11 16.45 10.33
CA LEU A 185 -33.46 16.03 10.76
C LEU A 185 -33.81 16.58 12.15
N LYS A 186 -32.92 16.43 13.14
CA LYS A 186 -33.12 16.97 14.50
C LYS A 186 -33.25 18.50 14.49
N ALA A 187 -32.47 19.21 13.68
CA ALA A 187 -32.58 20.66 13.53
C ALA A 187 -33.94 21.08 12.91
N ARG A 188 -34.44 20.36 11.90
CA ARG A 188 -35.76 20.60 11.31
C ARG A 188 -36.90 20.35 12.31
N ALA A 189 -36.80 19.29 13.12
CA ALA A 189 -37.76 19.01 14.19
C ALA A 189 -37.76 20.12 15.26
N LYS A 190 -36.58 20.56 15.72
CA LYS A 190 -36.46 21.67 16.68
C LYS A 190 -37.10 22.96 16.15
N ARG A 191 -36.87 23.32 14.88
CA ARG A 191 -37.51 24.50 14.25
C ARG A 191 -39.04 24.41 14.26
N ARG A 192 -39.61 23.25 13.90
CA ARG A 192 -41.07 23.02 13.91
C ARG A 192 -41.66 23.19 15.31
N CYS A 193 -41.08 22.54 16.32
CA CYS A 193 -41.55 22.64 17.70
C CYS A 193 -41.39 24.06 18.25
N SER A 194 -40.24 24.70 18.02
CA SER A 194 -39.98 26.09 18.45
C SER A 194 -40.93 27.11 17.81
N SER A 195 -41.40 26.87 16.59
CA SER A 195 -42.37 27.73 15.90
C SER A 195 -43.80 27.58 16.44
N SER A 196 -44.08 26.54 17.23
CA SER A 196 -45.43 26.20 17.69
C SER A 196 -45.73 26.68 19.11
N LEU A 197 -44.76 27.28 19.82
CA LEU A 197 -44.87 27.64 21.24
C LEU A 197 -45.35 29.08 21.50
N TYR A 198 -45.73 29.82 20.46
CA TYR A 198 -46.38 31.13 20.57
C TYR A 198 -47.60 31.21 19.65
N PHE A 199 -48.68 30.55 20.06
CA PHE A 199 -50.04 30.92 19.66
C PHE A 199 -50.78 31.34 20.93
N GLU A 200 -50.50 32.56 21.38
CA GLU A 200 -51.26 33.20 22.45
C GLU A 200 -52.60 33.62 21.85
N PRO A 201 -53.73 33.02 22.27
CA PRO A 201 -55.03 33.38 21.70
C PRO A 201 -55.32 34.84 22.07
N PRO A 202 -55.89 35.65 21.14
CA PRO A 202 -56.15 37.05 21.42
C PRO A 202 -57.05 37.17 22.65
N LEU A 203 -56.57 37.88 23.67
CA LEU A 203 -57.31 38.12 24.90
C LEU A 203 -58.65 38.76 24.54
N GLN A 204 -59.75 38.01 24.73
CA GLN A 204 -61.07 38.57 24.54
C GLN A 204 -61.25 39.68 25.59
N PRO A 205 -61.71 40.88 25.20
CA PRO A 205 -61.97 41.94 26.15
C PRO A 205 -62.99 41.45 27.16
N LEU A 206 -62.71 41.62 28.45
CA LEU A 206 -63.66 41.35 29.52
C LEU A 206 -64.85 42.32 29.35
N THR A 207 -65.87 41.89 28.61
CA THR A 207 -67.16 42.57 28.56
C THR A 207 -67.74 42.48 29.96
N SER A 208 -67.62 43.57 30.72
CA SER A 208 -68.18 43.67 32.06
C SER A 208 -69.69 43.50 31.94
N PHE A 209 -70.17 42.31 32.31
CA PHE A 209 -71.59 42.09 32.61
C PHE A 209 -71.90 42.92 33.85
N LEU A 210 -72.22 44.20 33.63
CA LEU A 210 -72.81 45.04 34.67
C LEU A 210 -74.10 44.38 35.11
N THR A 211 -74.21 44.23 36.42
CA THR A 211 -75.38 43.74 37.12
C THR A 211 -76.61 44.57 36.77
N ASP A 212 -77.69 43.91 36.36
CA ASP A 212 -79.03 44.50 36.46
C ASP A 212 -79.90 43.58 37.33
N THR A 213 -79.61 43.60 38.63
CA THR A 213 -80.54 43.10 39.66
C THR A 213 -81.63 44.15 39.82
N ARG A 214 -82.75 43.99 39.10
CA ARG A 214 -83.91 44.86 39.27
C ARG A 214 -85.18 44.05 39.54
N SER A 215 -85.71 44.36 40.73
CA SER A 215 -86.93 43.94 41.43
C SER A 215 -88.09 43.40 40.60
#